data_AF-A0A828QXF3-F1
#
_entry.id   AF-A0A828QXF3-F1
#
_cell.length_a   1.000
_cell.length_b   1.000
_cell.length_c   1.000
_cell.angle_alpha   90.00
_cell.angle_beta   90.00
_cell.angle_gamma   90.00
#
_symmetry.space_group_name_H-M   'P 1'
#
loop_
_entity.id
_entity.type
_entity.pdbx_description
1 polymer ?
#
loop_
_entity_poly.entity_id
_entity_poly.type
_entity_poly.pdbx_seq_one_letter_code
_entity_poly.pdbx_strand_id
1 'polypeptide(L)'
;MKRLTFAKKAFIGVSLACVLSASSAELKECRAEKDKMSGCIENLGDGSQDSLHGVHTSIILPYKNGEVNGVRKIEVWGEYMLFSINTSFTNGVRNGKEELYSGLYSYGEEGGVELKATFSYKDDEIISAKCANGKNIPSVKNNRGYSVDEIFNLCK
;
A
#
# COMPACT_ATOMS: atom_id res chain seq x y z
N MET A 1 -24.16 -28.25 66.04
CA MET A 1 -22.70 -28.12 65.87
C MET A 1 -22.41 -27.42 64.55
N LYS A 2 -21.63 -26.33 64.62
CA LYS A 2 -20.80 -25.62 63.62
C LYS A 2 -20.77 -26.26 62.20
N ARG A 3 -20.83 -25.54 61.06
CA ARG A 3 -20.08 -24.33 60.68
C ARG A 3 -20.77 -23.56 59.53
N LEU A 4 -20.76 -22.23 59.62
CA LEU A 4 -20.75 -21.32 58.46
C LEU A 4 -19.53 -21.63 57.59
N THR A 5 -19.60 -21.41 56.26
CA THR A 5 -18.71 -20.45 55.58
C THR A 5 -18.97 -20.30 54.07
N PHE A 6 -19.11 -19.02 53.70
CA PHE A 6 -18.68 -18.31 52.48
C PHE A 6 -19.19 -18.69 51.08
N ALA A 7 -20.01 -17.77 50.58
CA ALA A 7 -20.19 -17.44 49.18
C ALA A 7 -18.86 -17.24 48.44
N LYS A 8 -18.75 -17.82 47.25
CA LYS A 8 -18.00 -17.26 46.12
C LYS A 8 -18.90 -17.32 44.90
N LYS A 9 -19.65 -16.23 44.67
CA LYS A 9 -20.28 -15.99 43.37
C LYS A 9 -19.15 -15.76 42.38
N ALA A 10 -18.96 -16.69 41.46
CA ALA A 10 -18.06 -16.52 40.33
C ALA A 10 -18.65 -15.44 39.41
N PHE A 11 -18.17 -14.20 39.56
CA PHE A 11 -18.30 -13.19 38.53
C PHE A 11 -17.32 -13.59 37.42
N ILE A 12 -17.81 -14.37 36.45
CA ILE A 12 -17.12 -14.52 35.17
C ILE A 12 -17.35 -13.18 34.46
N GLY A 13 -16.42 -12.26 34.67
CA GLY A 13 -16.33 -11.03 33.89
C GLY A 13 -16.13 -11.43 32.45
N VAL A 14 -17.16 -11.21 31.63
CA VAL A 14 -17.05 -11.18 30.18
C VAL A 14 -16.08 -10.03 29.88
N SER A 15 -14.82 -10.39 29.65
CA SER A 15 -13.84 -9.50 29.08
C SER A 15 -14.33 -9.19 27.68
N LEU A 16 -14.98 -8.05 27.55
CA LEU A 16 -15.27 -7.41 26.28
C LEU A 16 -13.91 -7.04 25.68
N ALA A 17 -13.25 -8.02 25.06
CA ALA A 17 -12.17 -7.79 24.15
C ALA A 17 -12.80 -7.01 22.99
N CYS A 18 -12.70 -5.69 23.06
CA CYS A 18 -12.74 -4.84 21.88
C CYS A 18 -11.57 -5.28 21.01
N VAL A 19 -11.78 -6.35 20.24
CA VAL A 19 -11.12 -6.53 18.97
C VAL A 19 -11.59 -5.32 18.18
N LEU A 20 -10.81 -4.24 18.26
CA LEU A 20 -10.80 -3.24 17.20
C LEU A 20 -10.29 -4.02 15.98
N SER A 21 -11.21 -4.72 15.32
CA SER A 21 -11.14 -4.86 13.89
C SER A 21 -10.99 -3.42 13.42
N ALA A 22 -9.76 -3.03 13.10
CA ALA A 22 -9.53 -1.91 12.22
C ALA A 22 -10.24 -2.31 10.94
N SER A 23 -11.54 -2.01 10.88
CA SER A 23 -12.27 -2.04 9.65
C SER A 23 -11.48 -1.08 8.78
N SER A 24 -10.87 -1.62 7.73
CA SER A 24 -10.51 -0.82 6.58
C SER A 24 -11.84 -0.23 6.12
N ALA A 25 -12.22 0.90 6.71
CA ALA A 25 -13.29 1.70 6.16
C ALA A 25 -12.83 1.98 4.75
N GLU A 26 -13.42 1.29 3.77
CA GLU A 26 -13.20 1.55 2.36
C GLU A 26 -13.46 3.05 2.20
N LEU A 27 -12.37 3.81 2.04
CA LEU A 27 -12.45 5.25 1.96
C LEU A 27 -13.34 5.56 0.76
N LYS A 28 -14.38 6.35 1.00
CA LYS A 28 -15.33 6.74 -0.04
C LYS A 28 -14.59 7.44 -1.18
N GLU A 29 -15.07 7.27 -2.40
CA GLU A 29 -14.54 7.99 -3.55
C GLU A 29 -14.76 9.51 -3.40
N CYS A 30 -13.78 10.30 -3.84
CA CYS A 30 -13.89 11.75 -3.92
C CYS A 30 -14.91 12.11 -5.01
N ARG A 31 -16.01 12.78 -4.66
CA ARG A 31 -17.00 13.29 -5.61
C ARG A 31 -16.83 14.79 -5.90
N ALA A 32 -16.21 15.50 -4.96
CA ALA A 32 -15.84 16.90 -5.09
C ALA A 32 -14.56 17.19 -4.27
N GLU A 33 -13.88 18.30 -4.58
CA GLU A 33 -12.64 18.72 -3.89
C GLU A 33 -12.80 18.82 -2.37
N LYS A 34 -13.96 19.25 -1.87
CA LYS A 34 -14.23 19.32 -0.43
C LYS A 34 -14.14 17.96 0.28
N ASP A 35 -14.36 16.86 -0.45
CA ASP A 35 -14.31 15.52 0.13
C ASP A 35 -12.87 15.15 0.52
N LYS A 36 -11.87 15.71 -0.17
CA LYS A 36 -10.44 15.56 0.14
C LYS A 36 -10.10 16.12 1.52
N MET A 37 -10.84 17.11 2.00
CA MET A 37 -10.67 17.66 3.35
C MET A 37 -11.09 16.67 4.43
N SER A 38 -12.26 16.02 4.26
CA SER A 38 -12.76 15.00 5.20
C SER A 38 -12.10 13.63 5.06
N GLY A 39 -11.45 13.41 3.91
CA GLY A 39 -10.81 12.17 3.52
C GLY A 39 -11.64 11.37 2.51
N CYS A 40 -10.99 10.94 1.44
CA CYS A 40 -11.58 10.17 0.35
C CYS A 40 -10.48 9.50 -0.49
N ILE A 41 -10.87 8.65 -1.44
CA ILE A 41 -9.98 8.10 -2.46
C ILE A 41 -10.31 8.71 -3.83
N GLU A 42 -9.31 9.15 -4.55
CA GLU A 42 -9.42 9.53 -5.95
C GLU A 42 -8.79 8.42 -6.79
N ASN A 43 -9.51 7.92 -7.79
CA ASN A 43 -8.99 6.99 -8.77
C ASN A 43 -8.68 7.74 -10.06
N LEU A 44 -7.40 7.95 -10.34
CA LEU A 44 -6.88 8.55 -11.57
C LEU A 44 -6.41 7.42 -12.47
N GLY A 45 -7.31 6.87 -13.27
CA GLY A 45 -7.03 5.74 -14.13
C GLY A 45 -8.05 5.68 -15.24
N ASP A 46 -7.60 5.31 -16.43
CA ASP A 46 -8.34 5.41 -17.66
C ASP A 46 -8.99 4.08 -18.04
N GLY A 47 -10.24 4.18 -18.45
CA GLY A 47 -10.74 3.34 -19.53
C GLY A 47 -9.98 3.62 -20.84
N SER A 48 -8.71 3.22 -20.89
CA SER A 48 -7.76 3.10 -22.02
C SER A 48 -7.49 4.32 -22.90
N GLN A 49 -6.24 4.80 -22.95
CA GLN A 49 -5.72 5.54 -24.12
C GLN A 49 -4.20 5.52 -24.35
N ASP A 50 -3.51 4.45 -23.93
CA ASP A 50 -2.38 3.91 -24.69
C ASP A 50 -2.61 2.42 -24.99
N SER A 51 -3.78 2.14 -25.59
CA SER A 51 -4.14 0.82 -26.11
C SER A 51 -3.25 0.40 -27.29
N LEU A 52 -2.17 1.12 -27.59
CA LEU A 52 -1.28 0.77 -28.69
C LEU A 52 -0.69 -0.64 -28.49
N HIS A 53 -0.68 -1.16 -27.25
CA HIS A 53 -0.24 -2.53 -26.93
C HIS A 53 -1.04 -3.23 -25.81
N GLY A 54 -2.28 -2.82 -25.51
CA GLY A 54 -3.11 -3.49 -24.49
C GLY A 54 -2.62 -3.32 -23.04
N VAL A 55 -1.95 -2.19 -22.74
CA VAL A 55 -1.50 -1.84 -21.39
C VAL A 55 -2.48 -0.86 -20.76
N HIS A 56 -2.81 -1.09 -19.49
CA HIS A 56 -3.76 -0.33 -18.68
C HIS A 56 -3.08 0.17 -17.41
N THR A 57 -3.53 1.33 -16.89
CA THR A 57 -3.01 1.91 -15.66
C THR A 57 -4.13 2.36 -14.72
N SER A 58 -3.99 2.07 -13.42
CA SER A 58 -4.86 2.55 -12.34
C SER A 58 -4.01 3.27 -11.30
N ILE A 59 -4.42 4.46 -10.87
CA ILE A 59 -3.74 5.22 -9.81
C ILE A 59 -4.75 5.55 -8.71
N ILE A 60 -4.54 5.00 -7.53
CA ILE A 60 -5.38 5.23 -6.35
C ILE A 60 -4.65 6.22 -5.42
N LEU A 61 -5.26 7.37 -5.17
CA LEU A 61 -4.76 8.43 -4.29
C LEU A 61 -5.67 8.59 -3.07
N PRO A 62 -5.22 8.22 -1.87
CA PRO A 62 -5.94 8.55 -0.64
C PRO A 62 -5.66 10.01 -0.25
N TYR A 63 -6.72 10.77 0.01
CA TYR A 63 -6.64 12.13 0.53
C TYR A 63 -7.08 12.22 1.98
N LYS A 64 -6.51 13.19 2.71
CA LYS A 64 -6.97 13.67 4.01
C LYS A 64 -6.51 15.10 4.19
N ASN A 65 -7.34 15.97 4.77
CA ASN A 65 -7.02 17.39 4.97
C ASN A 65 -6.61 18.12 3.67
N GLY A 66 -7.11 17.67 2.52
CA GLY A 66 -6.80 18.26 1.22
C GLY A 66 -5.48 17.78 0.59
N GLU A 67 -4.74 16.90 1.25
CA GLU A 67 -3.44 16.41 0.79
C GLU A 67 -3.45 14.88 0.64
N VAL A 68 -2.55 14.36 -0.20
CA VAL A 68 -2.37 12.91 -0.34
C VAL A 68 -1.83 12.35 0.98
N ASN A 69 -2.55 11.43 1.58
CA ASN A 69 -2.21 10.92 2.91
C ASN A 69 -2.67 9.46 3.06
N GLY A 70 -1.72 8.55 3.15
CA GLY A 70 -1.95 7.10 3.09
C GLY A 70 -1.06 6.45 2.03
N VAL A 71 -1.47 5.27 1.54
CA VAL A 71 -0.73 4.56 0.51
C VAL A 71 -1.32 4.87 -0.86
N ARG A 72 -0.57 5.59 -1.69
CA ARG A 72 -0.84 5.67 -3.13
C ARG A 72 -0.55 4.31 -3.76
N LYS A 73 -1.44 3.84 -4.62
CA LYS A 73 -1.20 2.65 -5.44
C LYS A 73 -1.17 3.03 -6.91
N ILE A 74 -0.18 2.52 -7.64
CA ILE A 74 -0.12 2.59 -9.10
C ILE A 74 -0.09 1.14 -9.57
N GLU A 75 -1.04 0.73 -10.38
CA GLU A 75 -1.10 -0.60 -10.96
C GLU A 75 -1.05 -0.46 -12.48
N VAL A 76 -0.15 -1.20 -13.12
CA VAL A 76 -0.01 -1.27 -14.57
C VAL A 76 -0.16 -2.73 -14.97
N TRP A 77 -1.08 -3.03 -15.88
CA TRP A 77 -1.30 -4.39 -16.35
C TRP A 77 -1.49 -4.44 -17.86
N GLY A 78 -1.09 -5.55 -18.46
CA GLY A 78 -1.30 -5.84 -19.88
C GLY A 78 -1.28 -7.35 -20.13
N GLU A 79 -1.24 -7.74 -21.39
CA GLU A 79 -1.41 -9.14 -21.81
C GLU A 79 -0.50 -10.15 -21.09
N TYR A 80 0.72 -9.74 -20.69
CA TYR A 80 1.70 -10.60 -20.02
C TYR A 80 2.39 -9.97 -18.81
N MET A 81 1.94 -8.80 -18.36
CA MET A 81 2.64 -8.07 -17.29
C MET A 81 1.66 -7.53 -16.26
N LEU A 82 2.06 -7.63 -15.01
CA LEU A 82 1.44 -6.93 -13.90
C LEU A 82 2.54 -6.26 -13.08
N PHE A 83 2.39 -4.97 -12.87
CA PHE A 83 3.32 -4.16 -12.10
C PHE A 83 2.54 -3.31 -11.12
N SER A 84 3.02 -3.21 -9.88
CA SER A 84 2.39 -2.38 -8.86
C SER A 84 3.42 -1.61 -8.05
N ILE A 85 3.13 -0.33 -7.79
CA ILE A 85 3.88 0.53 -6.89
C ILE A 85 2.96 0.98 -5.78
N ASN A 86 3.29 0.62 -4.55
CA ASN A 86 2.65 1.19 -3.36
C ASN A 86 3.61 2.24 -2.77
N THR A 87 3.22 3.51 -2.67
CA THR A 87 4.04 4.58 -2.08
C THR A 87 3.32 5.20 -0.89
N SER A 88 3.98 5.25 0.27
CA SER A 88 3.45 5.87 1.49
C SER A 88 3.62 7.39 1.47
N PHE A 89 2.54 8.11 1.77
CA PHE A 89 2.51 9.55 1.90
C PHE A 89 1.96 9.98 3.26
N THR A 90 2.53 11.05 3.81
CA THR A 90 1.99 11.79 4.95
C THR A 90 1.93 13.25 4.54
N ASN A 91 0.74 13.86 4.56
CA ASN A 91 0.56 15.28 4.24
C ASN A 91 1.23 15.70 2.91
N GLY A 92 0.95 14.96 1.84
CA GLY A 92 1.48 15.22 0.49
C GLY A 92 2.95 14.83 0.26
N VAL A 93 3.69 14.46 1.31
CA VAL A 93 5.12 14.15 1.25
C VAL A 93 5.36 12.65 1.35
N ARG A 94 6.28 12.08 0.55
CA ARG A 94 6.63 10.66 0.70
C ARG A 94 7.31 10.44 2.04
N ASN A 95 6.69 9.63 2.88
CA ASN A 95 7.19 9.33 4.20
C ASN A 95 6.77 7.91 4.58
N GLY A 96 7.74 7.05 4.86
CA GLY A 96 7.52 5.62 5.06
C GLY A 96 8.07 4.78 3.91
N LYS A 97 7.29 3.81 3.42
CA LYS A 97 7.77 2.81 2.46
C LYS A 97 7.22 3.03 1.06
N GLU A 98 8.01 2.61 0.09
CA GLU A 98 7.54 2.32 -1.25
C GLU A 98 7.91 0.90 -1.63
N GLU A 99 6.96 0.16 -2.18
CA GLU A 99 7.09 -1.25 -2.52
C GLU A 99 6.81 -1.43 -4.01
N LEU A 100 7.76 -2.08 -4.69
CA LEU A 100 7.66 -2.40 -6.11
C LEU A 100 7.36 -3.89 -6.26
N TYR A 101 6.27 -4.20 -6.95
CA TYR A 101 5.84 -5.54 -7.25
C TYR A 101 5.86 -5.77 -8.75
N SER A 102 6.21 -6.98 -9.17
CA SER A 102 6.03 -7.43 -10.54
C SER A 102 5.54 -8.87 -10.56
N GLY A 103 4.66 -9.17 -11.50
CA GLY A 103 4.19 -10.51 -11.81
C GLY A 103 3.91 -10.65 -13.30
N LEU A 104 3.57 -11.86 -13.70
CA LEU A 104 3.00 -12.12 -15.01
C LEU A 104 1.49 -12.07 -14.88
N TYR A 105 0.82 -11.38 -15.79
CA TYR A 105 -0.62 -11.51 -15.94
C TYR A 105 -0.88 -12.64 -16.94
N SER A 106 -1.71 -13.63 -16.60
CA SER A 106 -2.16 -14.66 -17.52
C SER A 106 -3.65 -14.87 -17.35
N TYR A 107 -4.42 -14.72 -18.43
CA TYR A 107 -5.87 -14.93 -18.41
C TYR A 107 -6.22 -16.33 -17.86
N GLY A 108 -6.79 -16.36 -16.65
CA GLY A 108 -7.31 -17.59 -16.02
C GLY A 108 -6.46 -18.20 -14.90
N GLU A 109 -5.25 -17.68 -14.64
CA GLU A 109 -4.47 -18.02 -13.44
C GLU A 109 -4.21 -16.73 -12.65
N GLU A 110 -4.38 -16.76 -11.32
CA GLU A 110 -3.91 -15.68 -10.46
C GLU A 110 -2.37 -15.63 -10.56
N GLY A 111 -1.88 -14.88 -11.53
CA GLY A 111 -0.47 -14.56 -11.64
C GLY A 111 -0.02 -13.88 -10.36
N GLY A 112 0.88 -14.54 -9.62
CA GLY A 112 1.39 -14.01 -8.37
C GLY A 112 2.17 -12.72 -8.60
N VAL A 113 1.83 -11.66 -7.87
CA VAL A 113 2.67 -10.47 -7.77
C VAL A 113 3.75 -10.72 -6.72
N GLU A 114 5.01 -10.54 -7.11
CA GLU A 114 6.12 -10.69 -6.20
C GLU A 114 6.71 -9.34 -5.85
N LEU A 115 6.95 -9.10 -4.56
CA LEU A 115 7.74 -7.96 -4.12
C LEU A 115 9.15 -8.10 -4.72
N LYS A 116 9.60 -7.07 -5.43
CA LYS A 116 10.95 -7.01 -5.99
C LYS A 116 11.87 -6.11 -5.20
N ALA A 117 11.36 -4.97 -4.74
CA ALA A 117 12.14 -4.02 -3.98
C ALA A 117 11.30 -3.18 -3.01
N THR A 118 11.93 -2.75 -1.94
CA THR A 118 11.40 -1.79 -0.98
C THR A 118 12.34 -0.60 -0.86
N PHE A 119 11.79 0.60 -0.95
CA PHE A 119 12.46 1.86 -0.69
C PHE A 119 11.88 2.45 0.60
N SER A 120 12.72 3.09 1.39
CA SER A 120 12.28 3.86 2.55
C SER A 120 12.55 5.33 2.29
N TYR A 121 11.54 6.14 2.58
CA TYR A 121 11.53 7.58 2.42
C TYR A 121 11.36 8.27 3.76
N LYS A 122 12.02 9.41 3.90
CA LYS A 122 11.76 10.39 4.94
C LYS A 122 11.74 11.76 4.27
N ASP A 123 10.61 12.45 4.35
CA ASP A 123 10.45 13.80 3.83
C ASP A 123 10.89 13.93 2.36
N ASP A 124 10.36 13.03 1.51
CA ASP A 124 10.72 12.84 0.09
C ASP A 124 12.14 12.35 -0.23
N GLU A 125 13.02 12.26 0.77
CA GLU A 125 14.38 11.72 0.61
C GLU A 125 14.41 10.21 0.75
N ILE A 126 15.11 9.52 -0.16
CA ILE A 126 15.33 8.09 -0.05
C ILE A 126 16.43 7.83 0.97
N ILE A 127 16.09 7.15 2.06
CA ILE A 127 17.03 6.81 3.13
C ILE A 127 17.62 5.40 2.97
N SER A 128 16.90 4.48 2.31
CA SER A 128 17.40 3.15 2.00
C SER A 128 16.61 2.47 0.88
N ALA A 129 17.23 1.48 0.24
CA ALA A 129 16.59 0.66 -0.77
C ALA A 129 17.15 -0.77 -0.74
N LYS A 130 16.26 -1.76 -0.81
CA LYS A 130 16.60 -3.18 -0.74
C LYS A 130 15.74 -3.99 -1.69
N CYS A 131 16.34 -4.99 -2.31
CA CYS A 131 15.62 -6.04 -3.01
C CYS A 131 14.91 -6.96 -2.02
N ALA A 132 13.86 -7.66 -2.47
CA ALA A 132 13.12 -8.60 -1.63
C ALA A 132 13.98 -9.78 -1.15
N ASN A 133 15.00 -10.16 -1.92
CA ASN A 133 16.01 -11.16 -1.53
C ASN A 133 17.03 -10.64 -0.47
N GLY A 134 16.85 -9.41 0.03
CA GLY A 134 17.71 -8.80 1.05
C GLY A 134 18.96 -8.08 0.51
N LYS A 135 19.24 -8.16 -0.80
CA LYS A 135 20.35 -7.42 -1.43
C LYS A 135 20.12 -5.92 -1.35
N ASN A 136 21.12 -5.17 -0.92
CA ASN A 136 21.05 -3.70 -0.93
C ASN A 136 21.12 -3.18 -2.37
N ILE A 137 20.29 -2.19 -2.69
CA ILE A 137 20.35 -1.48 -3.97
C ILE A 137 21.31 -0.29 -3.77
N PRO A 138 22.49 -0.27 -4.44
CA PRO A 138 23.45 0.81 -4.28
C PRO A 138 22.91 2.14 -4.87
N SER A 139 23.54 3.26 -4.50
CA SER A 139 23.40 4.57 -5.17
C SER A 139 22.09 5.36 -4.98
N VAL A 140 21.14 4.91 -4.15
CA VAL A 140 19.81 5.57 -4.08
C VAL A 140 19.79 6.90 -3.30
N LYS A 141 20.94 7.38 -2.82
CA LYS A 141 21.04 8.64 -2.06
C LYS A 141 20.94 9.92 -2.91
N ASN A 142 21.02 9.86 -4.25
CA ASN A 142 21.17 11.06 -5.10
C ASN A 142 20.09 11.20 -6.20
N ASN A 143 18.80 11.06 -5.85
CA ASN A 143 17.67 10.91 -6.78
C ASN A 143 17.61 9.53 -7.44
N ARG A 144 16.39 9.08 -7.69
CA ARG A 144 16.04 7.79 -8.29
C ARG A 144 16.56 7.72 -9.74
N GLY A 145 17.86 7.48 -9.89
CA GLY A 145 18.54 7.38 -11.20
C GLY A 145 18.27 6.06 -11.91
N TYR A 146 17.59 5.11 -11.26
CA TYR A 146 17.27 3.81 -11.83
C TYR A 146 15.83 3.77 -12.37
N SER A 147 15.68 3.29 -13.59
CA SER A 147 14.40 2.83 -14.13
C SER A 147 13.88 1.61 -13.35
N VAL A 148 12.60 1.31 -13.50
CA VAL A 148 11.99 0.11 -12.90
C VAL A 148 12.70 -1.17 -13.39
N ASP A 149 13.03 -1.23 -14.68
CA ASP A 149 13.72 -2.38 -15.27
C ASP A 149 15.13 -2.56 -14.71
N GLU A 150 15.84 -1.47 -14.45
CA GLU A 150 17.17 -1.52 -13.81
C GLU A 150 17.07 -2.06 -12.39
N ILE A 151 16.07 -1.64 -11.63
CA ILE A 151 15.82 -2.17 -10.28
C ILE A 151 15.54 -3.67 -10.33
N PHE A 152 14.69 -4.12 -11.26
CA PHE A 152 14.40 -5.53 -11.42
C PHE A 152 15.62 -6.35 -11.82
N ASN A 153 16.48 -5.83 -12.69
CA ASN A 153 17.74 -6.48 -13.04
C ASN A 153 18.71 -6.54 -11.87
N LEU A 154 18.76 -5.51 -11.02
CA LEU A 154 19.57 -5.51 -9.80
C LEU A 154 19.06 -6.49 -8.74
N CYS A 155 17.75 -6.77 -8.73
CA CYS A 155 17.07 -7.61 -7.75
C CYS A 155 16.80 -9.05 -8.20
N LYS A 156 17.30 -9.44 -9.37
CA LYS A 156 17.52 -10.86 -9.72
C LYS A 156 18.64 -11.42 -8.84
#